data_AF-A0A962K3N5-F1
#
_entry.id   AF-A0A962K3N5-F1
#
_cell.length_a   1.000
_cell.length_b   1.000
_cell.length_c   1.000
_cell.angle_alpha   90.00
_cell.angle_beta   90.00
_cell.angle_gamma   90.00
#
_symmetry.space_group_name_H-M   'P 1'
#
loop_
_entity.id
_entity.type
_entity.pdbx_description
1 polymer ?
#
loop_
_entity_poly.entity_id
_entity_poly.type
_entity_poly.pdbx_seq_one_letter_code
_entity_poly.pdbx_strand_id
1 'polypeptide(L)'
;MKKLARNQLADLLVLSALFCLSGWYLWDSWSASSHIYNLILVLPLTVIVMLLCAVAFVGDLLRTEAVNRPVDRDSATSSLPAIALFVGYVISLPWLGFDVGTFLFLAAFLKIAGEQKWQWILGYSLAFAFGSALFFSAMLPYPMPLLLIPGGN
;
A
#
# COMPACT_ATOMS: atom_id res chain seq x y z
N MET A 1 -27.64 2.79 -24.34
CA MET A 1 -26.23 3.11 -24.00
C MET A 1 -26.22 3.84 -22.66
N LYS A 2 -25.74 3.21 -21.59
CA LYS A 2 -25.63 3.85 -20.26
C LYS A 2 -24.64 5.02 -20.37
N LYS A 3 -25.08 6.24 -20.08
CA LYS A 3 -24.21 7.42 -20.06
C LYS A 3 -23.43 7.39 -18.76
N LEU A 4 -22.18 6.90 -18.80
CA LEU A 4 -21.28 6.94 -17.66
C LEU A 4 -21.04 8.39 -17.23
N ALA A 5 -21.13 8.67 -15.94
CA ALA A 5 -20.81 9.99 -15.42
C ALA A 5 -19.31 10.30 -15.62
N ARG A 6 -18.95 11.57 -15.84
CA ARG A 6 -17.54 11.98 -16.05
C ARG A 6 -16.60 11.54 -14.93
N ASN A 7 -17.09 11.47 -13.70
CA ASN A 7 -16.31 11.01 -12.54
C ASN A 7 -16.06 9.50 -12.58
N GLN A 8 -17.07 8.70 -12.97
CA GLN A 8 -16.90 7.25 -13.16
C GLN A 8 -15.91 6.95 -14.28
N LEU A 9 -15.94 7.72 -15.37
CA LEU A 9 -14.94 7.58 -16.45
C LEU A 9 -13.53 7.92 -15.96
N ALA A 10 -13.37 8.93 -15.09
CA ALA A 10 -12.07 9.27 -14.51
C ALA A 10 -11.56 8.14 -13.58
N ASP A 11 -12.42 7.62 -12.71
CA ASP A 11 -12.06 6.53 -11.79
C ASP A 11 -11.68 5.26 -12.57
N LEU A 12 -12.48 4.87 -13.57
CA LEU A 12 -12.19 3.72 -14.43
C LEU A 12 -10.91 3.90 -15.24
N LEU A 13 -10.62 5.12 -15.71
CA LEU A 13 -9.38 5.42 -16.43
C LEU A 13 -8.17 5.27 -15.50
N VAL A 14 -8.24 5.80 -14.29
CA VAL A 14 -7.18 5.67 -13.28
C VAL A 14 -6.97 4.19 -12.90
N LEU A 15 -8.05 3.46 -12.62
CA LEU A 15 -8.00 2.02 -12.32
C LEU A 15 -7.39 1.20 -13.47
N SER A 16 -7.79 1.48 -14.70
CA SER A 16 -7.24 0.83 -15.90
C SER A 16 -5.76 1.15 -16.08
N ALA A 17 -5.35 2.41 -15.92
CA ALA A 17 -3.95 2.81 -15.99
C ALA A 17 -3.10 2.11 -14.93
N LEU A 18 -3.57 2.05 -13.67
CA LEU A 18 -2.90 1.35 -12.58
C LEU A 18 -2.77 -0.15 -12.85
N PHE A 19 -3.83 -0.80 -13.34
CA PHE A 19 -3.83 -2.22 -13.67
C PHE A 19 -2.84 -2.53 -14.80
N CYS A 20 -2.87 -1.75 -15.88
CA CYS A 20 -1.96 -1.90 -17.01
C CYS A 20 -0.50 -1.64 -16.60
N LEU A 21 -0.25 -0.61 -15.79
CA LEU A 21 1.09 -0.28 -15.33
C LEU A 21 1.65 -1.33 -14.38
N SER A 22 0.83 -1.87 -13.46
CA SER A 22 1.23 -2.99 -12.61
C SER A 22 1.49 -4.26 -13.43
N GLY A 23 0.67 -4.55 -14.44
CA GLY A 23 0.86 -5.70 -15.33
C GLY A 23 2.11 -5.56 -16.19
N TRP A 24 2.38 -4.36 -16.71
CA TRP A 24 3.62 -4.04 -17.40
C TRP A 24 4.81 -4.24 -16.47
N TYR A 25 4.77 -3.70 -15.26
CA TYR A 25 5.87 -3.83 -14.30
C TYR A 25 6.15 -5.28 -13.92
N LEU A 26 5.11 -6.11 -13.78
CA LEU A 26 5.25 -7.55 -13.56
C LEU A 26 5.88 -8.24 -14.76
N TRP A 27 5.44 -7.91 -15.97
CA TRP A 27 6.01 -8.45 -17.21
C TRP A 27 7.48 -8.05 -17.38
N ASP A 28 7.80 -6.78 -17.15
CA ASP A 28 9.15 -6.23 -17.20
C ASP A 28 10.06 -6.93 -16.19
N SER A 29 9.60 -7.03 -14.93
CA SER A 29 10.32 -7.75 -13.87
C SER A 29 10.55 -9.22 -14.21
N TRP A 30 9.56 -9.89 -14.81
CA TRP A 30 9.68 -11.29 -15.22
C TRP A 30 10.66 -11.47 -16.39
N SER A 31 10.66 -10.55 -17.35
CA SER A 31 11.54 -10.59 -18.53
C SER A 31 12.98 -10.18 -18.23
N ALA A 32 13.21 -9.26 -17.29
CA ALA A 32 14.52 -8.71 -16.97
C ALA A 32 15.30 -9.57 -15.97
N SER A 33 14.64 -10.18 -14.99
CA SER A 33 15.31 -11.02 -13.99
C SER A 33 14.41 -12.11 -13.45
N SER A 34 14.56 -13.32 -13.99
CA SER A 34 13.97 -14.54 -13.43
C SER A 34 14.69 -15.03 -12.17
N HIS A 35 15.50 -14.18 -11.52
CA HIS A 35 16.02 -14.49 -10.20
C HIS A 35 14.87 -14.50 -9.19
N ILE A 36 14.66 -15.66 -8.59
CA ILE A 36 13.61 -15.97 -7.61
C ILE A 36 13.49 -14.89 -6.53
N TYR A 37 14.60 -14.30 -6.08
CA TYR A 37 14.63 -13.25 -5.06
C TYR A 37 13.85 -11.97 -5.42
N ASN A 38 13.81 -11.58 -6.69
CA ASN A 38 13.06 -10.38 -7.10
C ASN A 38 11.58 -10.71 -7.31
N LEU A 39 11.29 -11.87 -7.92
CA LEU A 39 9.91 -12.31 -8.15
C LEU A 39 9.18 -12.64 -6.85
N ILE A 40 9.86 -13.14 -5.81
CA ILE A 40 9.18 -13.59 -4.58
C ILE A 40 8.45 -12.47 -3.85
N LEU A 41 8.88 -11.22 -4.05
CA LEU A 41 8.31 -10.02 -3.43
C LEU A 41 7.44 -9.23 -4.41
N VAL A 42 7.88 -9.08 -5.66
CA VAL A 42 7.14 -8.34 -6.70
C VAL A 42 5.87 -9.08 -7.11
N LEU A 43 5.93 -10.41 -7.26
CA LEU A 43 4.82 -11.21 -7.76
C LEU A 43 3.59 -11.21 -6.83
N PRO A 44 3.70 -11.49 -5.51
CA PRO A 44 2.51 -11.42 -4.64
C PRO A 44 1.96 -10.00 -4.52
N LEU A 45 2.82 -8.99 -4.48
CA LEU A 45 2.39 -7.59 -4.39
C LEU A 45 1.59 -7.15 -5.63
N THR A 46 2.13 -7.39 -6.82
CA THR A 46 1.46 -7.04 -8.09
C THR A 46 0.15 -7.81 -8.27
N VAL A 47 0.08 -9.09 -7.87
CA VAL A 47 -1.17 -9.87 -7.89
C VAL A 47 -2.22 -9.27 -6.97
N ILE A 48 -1.88 -8.89 -5.74
CA ILE A 48 -2.81 -8.25 -4.81
C ILE A 48 -3.33 -6.92 -5.38
N VAL A 49 -2.44 -6.08 -5.92
CA VAL A 49 -2.81 -4.79 -6.52
C VAL A 49 -3.73 -4.99 -7.73
N MET A 50 -3.40 -5.92 -8.63
CA MET A 50 -4.24 -6.25 -9.79
C MET A 50 -5.61 -6.78 -9.36
N LEU A 51 -5.66 -7.63 -8.34
CA LEU A 51 -6.93 -8.18 -7.83
C LEU A 51 -7.79 -7.08 -7.19
N LEU A 52 -7.20 -6.19 -6.39
CA LEU A 52 -7.92 -5.03 -5.85
C LEU A 52 -8.47 -4.14 -6.96
N CYS A 53 -7.66 -3.84 -7.98
CA CYS A 53 -8.09 -3.05 -9.13
C CYS A 53 -9.24 -3.74 -9.89
N ALA A 54 -9.15 -5.06 -10.11
CA ALA A 54 -10.21 -5.83 -10.75
C ALA A 54 -11.51 -5.82 -9.94
N VAL A 55 -11.43 -6.05 -8.63
CA VAL A 55 -12.59 -6.00 -7.72
C VAL A 55 -13.21 -4.61 -7.71
N ALA A 56 -12.41 -3.55 -7.65
CA ALA A 56 -12.89 -2.18 -7.68
C ALA A 56 -13.55 -1.83 -9.03
N PHE A 57 -12.93 -2.24 -10.15
CA PHE A 57 -13.47 -2.05 -11.49
C PHE A 57 -14.81 -2.77 -11.67
N VAL A 58 -14.89 -4.02 -11.25
CA VAL A 58 -16.12 -4.83 -11.27
C VAL A 58 -17.17 -4.19 -10.35
N GLY A 59 -16.79 -3.79 -9.14
CA GLY A 59 -17.69 -3.12 -8.20
C GLY A 59 -18.28 -1.81 -8.73
N ASP A 60 -17.48 -1.02 -9.43
CA ASP A 60 -17.93 0.23 -10.05
C ASP A 60 -18.82 -0.03 -11.28
N LEU A 61 -18.52 -1.08 -12.06
CA LEU A 61 -19.33 -1.47 -13.22
C LEU A 61 -20.69 -2.08 -12.83
N LEU A 62 -20.76 -2.82 -11.72
CA LEU A 62 -22.01 -3.40 -11.19
C LEU A 62 -22.87 -2.38 -10.42
N ARG A 63 -22.28 -1.27 -9.91
CA ARG A 63 -23.03 -0.18 -9.29
C ARG A 63 -23.84 0.57 -10.35
N THR A 64 -25.11 0.19 -10.47
CA THR A 64 -26.05 0.78 -11.46
C THR A 64 -26.60 2.13 -11.04
N GLU A 65 -26.61 2.44 -9.74
CA GLU A 65 -26.96 3.77 -9.27
C GLU A 65 -25.67 4.52 -8.95
N ALA A 66 -25.56 5.72 -9.50
CA ALA A 66 -24.67 6.75 -8.98
C ALA A 66 -25.10 6.99 -7.52
N VAL A 67 -24.61 6.16 -6.60
CA VAL A 67 -24.36 6.60 -5.24
C VAL A 67 -23.37 7.73 -5.46
N ASN A 68 -23.92 8.94 -5.59
CA ASN A 68 -23.27 10.17 -5.20
C ASN A 68 -22.78 9.89 -3.77
N ARG A 69 -21.62 9.24 -3.64
CA ARG A 69 -20.71 9.65 -2.60
C ARG A 69 -20.66 11.15 -2.81
N PRO A 70 -21.08 11.98 -1.84
CA PRO A 70 -20.68 13.37 -1.91
C PRO A 70 -19.18 13.30 -2.15
N VAL A 71 -18.75 13.73 -3.34
CA VAL A 71 -17.36 14.07 -3.55
C VAL A 71 -17.25 15.31 -2.70
N ASP A 72 -17.04 15.10 -1.40
CA ASP A 72 -16.60 16.16 -0.51
C ASP A 72 -15.29 16.59 -1.14
N ARG A 73 -15.37 17.70 -1.88
CA ARG A 73 -14.21 18.32 -2.50
C ARG A 73 -13.24 18.87 -1.44
N ASP A 74 -13.58 18.72 -0.16
CA ASP A 74 -12.69 18.86 1.00
C ASP A 74 -11.77 17.63 1.23
N SER A 75 -11.96 16.53 0.49
CA SER A 75 -11.23 15.27 0.72
C SER A 75 -9.75 15.27 0.28
N ALA A 76 -9.34 16.14 -0.65
CA ALA A 76 -7.91 16.24 -1.00
C ALA A 76 -7.08 16.75 0.20
N THR A 77 -7.66 17.66 0.99
CA THR A 77 -7.08 18.15 2.25
C THR A 77 -7.17 17.09 3.36
N SER A 78 -8.17 16.19 3.31
CA SER A 78 -8.32 15.07 4.25
C SER A 78 -7.28 13.95 4.05
N SER A 79 -6.81 13.73 2.83
CA SER A 79 -5.76 12.75 2.52
C SER A 79 -4.33 13.31 2.67
N LEU A 80 -4.20 14.63 2.73
CA LEU A 80 -2.93 15.35 2.87
C LEU A 80 -2.11 14.93 4.11
N PRO A 81 -2.71 14.73 5.30
CA PRO A 81 -2.01 14.21 6.47
C PRO A 81 -1.44 12.80 6.25
N ALA A 82 -2.18 11.92 5.57
CA ALA A 82 -1.72 10.57 5.26
C ALA A 82 -0.52 10.59 4.30
N ILE A 83 -0.59 11.43 3.26
CA ILE A 83 0.51 11.60 2.31
C ILE A 83 1.74 12.19 3.01
N ALA A 84 1.57 13.23 3.82
CA ALA A 84 2.66 13.83 4.58
C ALA A 84 3.30 12.83 5.56
N LEU A 85 2.49 12.02 6.23
CA LEU A 85 2.97 10.97 7.12
C LEU A 85 3.75 9.89 6.36
N PHE A 86 3.29 9.51 5.17
CA PHE A 86 3.98 8.55 4.31
C PHE A 86 5.34 9.09 3.84
N VAL A 87 5.40 10.35 3.41
CA VAL A 87 6.67 11.01 3.06
C VAL A 87 7.61 11.07 4.26
N GLY A 88 7.09 11.44 5.45
CA GLY A 88 7.86 11.43 6.70
C GLY A 88 8.40 10.05 7.03
N TYR A 89 7.61 9.00 6.85
CA TYR A 89 8.03 7.61 7.02
C TYR A 89 9.20 7.27 6.07
N VAL A 90 9.07 7.54 4.77
CA VAL A 90 10.12 7.27 3.78
C VAL A 90 11.42 8.01 4.12
N ILE A 91 11.33 9.26 4.55
CA ILE A 91 12.51 10.06 4.97
C ILE A 91 13.13 9.51 6.26
N SER A 92 12.32 8.92 7.15
CA SER A 92 12.79 8.40 8.44
C SER A 92 13.46 7.02 8.34
N LEU A 93 13.21 6.26 7.26
CA LEU A 93 13.76 4.92 7.05
C LEU A 93 15.29 4.81 7.20
N PRO A 94 16.11 5.74 6.68
CA PRO A 94 17.57 5.67 6.83
C PRO A 94 18.06 5.78 8.28
N TRP A 95 17.27 6.39 9.18
CA TRP A 95 17.67 6.62 10.58
C TRP A 95 17.00 5.67 11.56
N LEU A 96 15.71 5.41 11.40
CA LEU A 96 14.92 4.58 12.31
C LEU A 96 14.94 3.10 11.93
N GLY A 97 15.34 2.77 10.71
CA GLY A 97 15.22 1.42 10.19
C GLY A 97 13.77 1.03 9.87
N PHE A 98 13.62 -0.12 9.22
CA PHE A 98 12.33 -0.57 8.71
C PHE A 98 11.30 -0.83 9.83
N ASP A 99 11.71 -1.48 10.92
CA ASP A 99 10.79 -1.94 11.98
C ASP A 99 10.19 -0.78 12.76
N VAL A 100 11.05 0.09 13.30
CA VAL A 100 10.64 1.23 14.14
C VAL A 100 9.94 2.28 13.29
N GLY A 101 10.41 2.50 12.05
CA GLY A 101 9.76 3.39 11.09
C GLY A 101 8.34 2.91 10.76
N THR A 102 8.17 1.62 10.46
CA THR A 102 6.88 1.02 10.12
C THR A 102 5.92 1.06 11.32
N PHE A 103 6.42 0.76 12.53
CA PHE A 103 5.63 0.84 13.76
C PHE A 103 5.11 2.25 14.02
N LEU A 104 5.98 3.27 13.98
CA LEU A 104 5.60 4.66 14.21
C LEU A 104 4.65 5.18 13.13
N PHE A 105 4.92 4.84 11.87
CA PHE A 105 4.05 5.20 10.75
C PHE A 105 2.65 4.61 10.92
N LEU A 106 2.51 3.30 11.18
CA LEU A 106 1.20 2.67 11.38
C LEU A 106 0.49 3.25 12.61
N ALA A 107 1.20 3.46 13.72
CA ALA A 107 0.61 4.01 14.92
C ALA A 107 0.06 5.43 14.70
N ALA A 108 0.83 6.29 14.03
CA ALA A 108 0.40 7.64 13.69
C ALA A 108 -0.72 7.64 12.64
N PHE A 109 -0.66 6.75 11.65
CA PHE A 109 -1.69 6.61 10.63
C PHE A 109 -3.03 6.18 11.22
N LEU A 110 -3.05 5.13 12.07
CA LEU A 110 -4.25 4.66 12.75
C LEU A 110 -4.85 5.71 13.70
N LYS A 111 -3.99 6.50 14.34
CA LYS A 111 -4.42 7.63 15.18
C LYS A 111 -5.10 8.73 14.36
N ILE A 112 -4.54 9.08 13.19
CA ILE A 112 -5.15 10.05 12.26
C ILE A 112 -6.45 9.48 11.66
N ALA A 113 -6.51 8.18 11.41
CA ALA A 113 -7.71 7.49 10.92
C ALA A 113 -8.86 7.42 11.95
N GLY A 114 -8.64 7.87 13.19
CA GLY A 114 -9.68 8.00 14.21
C GLY A 114 -9.83 6.80 15.13
N GLU A 115 -8.92 5.82 15.08
CA GLU A 115 -8.96 4.69 16.01
C GLU A 115 -8.65 5.19 17.43
N GLN A 116 -9.56 4.94 18.38
CA GLN A 116 -9.42 5.46 19.76
C GLN A 116 -8.78 4.46 20.72
N LYS A 117 -8.76 3.17 20.36
CA LYS A 117 -8.29 2.10 21.24
C LYS A 117 -6.78 1.90 21.09
N TRP A 118 -6.02 2.54 21.97
CA TRP A 118 -4.55 2.46 22.01
C TRP A 118 -3.99 1.02 22.00
N GLN A 119 -4.70 0.06 22.61
CA GLN A 119 -4.31 -1.36 22.59
C GLN A 119 -4.33 -1.97 21.18
N TRP A 120 -5.31 -1.61 20.36
CA TRP A 120 -5.40 -2.08 18.97
C TRP A 120 -4.40 -1.36 18.07
N ILE A 121 -4.19 -0.05 18.29
CA ILE A 121 -3.19 0.72 17.56
C ILE A 121 -1.80 0.11 17.79
N LEU A 122 -1.40 -0.06 19.06
CA LEU A 122 -0.09 -0.61 19.42
C LEU A 122 0.03 -2.09 19.05
N GLY A 123 -1.00 -2.89 19.30
CA GLY A 123 -0.99 -4.32 18.98
C GLY A 123 -0.87 -4.57 17.48
N TYR A 124 -1.66 -3.86 16.67
CA TYR A 124 -1.62 -3.98 15.21
C TYR A 124 -0.32 -3.42 14.63
N SER A 125 0.11 -2.22 15.03
CA SER A 125 1.35 -1.63 14.52
C SER A 125 2.56 -2.47 14.88
N LEU A 126 2.60 -3.05 16.09
CA LEU A 126 3.71 -3.89 16.54
C LEU A 126 3.71 -5.25 15.85
N ALA A 127 2.57 -5.94 15.81
CA ALA A 127 2.46 -7.24 15.13
C ALA A 127 2.76 -7.12 13.63
N PHE A 128 2.28 -6.07 12.97
CA PHE A 128 2.53 -5.85 11.56
C PHE A 128 3.98 -5.44 11.28
N ALA A 129 4.54 -4.49 12.04
CA ALA A 129 5.93 -4.09 11.87
C ALA A 129 6.90 -5.26 12.09
N PHE A 130 6.75 -6.02 13.17
CA PHE A 130 7.60 -7.19 13.41
C PHE A 130 7.35 -8.32 12.42
N GLY A 131 6.08 -8.59 12.06
CA GLY A 131 5.74 -9.64 11.11
C GLY A 131 6.29 -9.36 9.72
N SER A 132 6.15 -8.11 9.25
CA SER A 132 6.74 -7.68 7.98
C SER A 132 8.27 -7.69 8.04
N ALA A 133 8.88 -7.18 9.11
CA ALA A 133 10.33 -7.21 9.31
C ALA A 133 10.91 -8.62 9.21
N LEU A 134 10.31 -9.59 9.90
CA LEU A 134 10.71 -11.00 9.87
C LEU A 134 10.52 -11.60 8.48
N PHE A 135 9.39 -11.33 7.82
CA PHE A 135 9.12 -11.79 6.47
C PHE A 135 10.18 -11.28 5.49
N PHE A 136 10.48 -9.99 5.54
CA PHE A 136 11.47 -9.34 4.71
C PHE A 136 12.88 -9.86 5.02
N SER A 137 13.26 -10.00 6.29
CA SER A 137 14.55 -10.56 6.70
C SER A 137 14.73 -12.03 6.29
N ALA A 138 13.67 -12.82 6.25
CA ALA A 138 13.73 -14.21 5.82
C ALA A 138 13.78 -14.36 4.29
N MET A 139 13.20 -13.40 3.56
CA MET A 139 13.12 -13.41 2.09
C MET A 139 14.31 -12.73 1.41
N LEU A 140 14.90 -11.69 2.02
CA LEU A 140 16.00 -10.93 1.43
C LEU A 140 17.36 -11.37 1.99
N PRO A 141 18.32 -11.81 1.16
CA PRO A 141 19.70 -12.09 1.58
C PRO A 141 20.52 -10.81 1.85
N TYR A 142 19.89 -9.64 1.92
CA TYR A 142 20.54 -8.34 2.05
C TYR A 142 20.27 -7.75 3.44
N PRO A 143 21.28 -7.20 4.15
CA PRO A 143 21.09 -6.66 5.49
C PRO A 143 20.19 -5.42 5.41
N MET A 144 18.93 -5.58 5.81
CA MET A 144 18.05 -4.44 6.03
C MET A 144 18.51 -3.70 7.29
N PRO A 145 18.46 -2.36 7.30
CA PRO A 145 18.70 -1.57 8.50
C PRO A 145 17.56 -1.84 9.49
N LEU A 146 17.78 -2.85 10.33
CA LEU A 146 16.93 -3.25 11.45
C LEU A 146 17.56 -2.65 12.71
N LEU A 147 16.82 -1.80 13.42
CA LEU A 147 17.34 -1.12 14.61
C LEU A 147 17.18 -1.98 15.87
N LEU A 148 16.25 -2.94 15.86
CA LEU A 148 15.89 -3.77 17.02
C LEU A 148 16.22 -5.25 16.86
N ILE A 149 16.19 -5.79 15.64
CA ILE A 149 16.57 -7.17 15.37
C ILE A 149 18.07 -7.17 15.07
N PRO A 150 18.93 -7.75 15.93
CA PRO A 150 20.35 -7.82 15.64
C PRO A 150 20.52 -8.68 14.39
N GLY A 151 21.05 -8.09 13.32
CA GLY A 151 21.52 -8.84 12.17
C GLY A 151 22.50 -9.89 12.67
N GLY A 152 22.12 -11.16 12.55
CA GLY A 152 22.96 -12.27 12.98
C GLY A 152 24.32 -12.19 12.29
N ASN A 153 25.37 -12.37 13.09
CA ASN A 153 26.76 -12.50 12.63
C ASN A 153 26.92 -13.60 11.58
#